data_AF-A0A914GCR2-F1
#
_entry.id   AF-A0A914GCR2-F1
#
_cell.length_a   1.000
_cell.length_b   1.000
_cell.length_c   1.000
_cell.angle_alpha   90.00
_cell.angle_beta   90.00
_cell.angle_gamma   90.00
#
_symmetry.space_group_name_H-M   'P 1'
#
loop_
_entity.id
_entity.type
_entity.pdbx_description
1 polymer ?
#
loop_
_entity_poly.entity_id
_entity_poly.type
_entity_poly.pdbx_seq_one_letter_code
_entity_poly.pdbx_strand_id
1 'polypeptide(L)'
;MFRAIGKFRYGALIQSNVICRNFASLPPLFADKPWILFLRKEKGNVFDLSGVESQLLSNEWKALSKEEKQFFCDQSKEIWKKVPAEFSDLPESEQQDILDEQKKLIEESKIRRQEIRQFFKDTNVPLPPVRQSLMYCKEKYPEKQGKDADEEFGKLSDEEKQPYNDKYKEERKIYSEECKRWKVLHGKTFDEIKKKY
;
A
#
# COMPACT_ATOMS: atom_id res chain seq x y z
N MET A 1 -20.86 -26.83 -13.83
CA MET A 1 -19.51 -27.41 -13.60
C MET A 1 -18.57 -26.68 -14.56
N PHE A 2 -17.57 -25.89 -14.19
CA PHE A 2 -16.64 -25.91 -13.06
C PHE A 2 -16.46 -24.50 -12.46
N ARG A 3 -16.19 -24.47 -11.14
CA ARG A 3 -15.76 -23.31 -10.36
C ARG A 3 -14.23 -23.16 -10.43
N ALA A 4 -13.78 -21.96 -10.06
CA ALA A 4 -12.47 -21.58 -9.56
C ALA A 4 -11.40 -21.18 -10.60
N ILE A 5 -11.31 -19.87 -10.86
CA ILE A 5 -10.04 -19.24 -11.27
C ILE A 5 -9.76 -18.07 -10.33
N GLY A 6 -8.74 -18.26 -9.51
CA GLY A 6 -7.78 -17.25 -9.05
C GLY A 6 -8.33 -15.99 -8.38
N LYS A 7 -8.26 -15.96 -7.04
CA LYS A 7 -8.15 -14.70 -6.27
C LYS A 7 -6.88 -13.96 -6.70
N PHE A 8 -6.98 -13.11 -7.73
CA PHE A 8 -5.89 -12.22 -8.11
C PHE A 8 -5.75 -11.11 -7.06
N ARG A 9 -4.56 -11.06 -6.44
CA ARG A 9 -4.16 -10.01 -5.51
C ARG A 9 -4.01 -8.70 -6.31
N TYR A 10 -4.90 -7.75 -6.07
CA TYR A 10 -4.77 -6.33 -6.46
C TYR A 10 -3.63 -5.63 -5.68
N GLY A 11 -2.43 -6.20 -5.71
CA GLY A 11 -1.31 -5.83 -4.83
C GLY A 11 -0.24 -4.94 -5.45
N ALA A 12 -0.24 -4.73 -6.78
CA ALA A 12 0.94 -4.17 -7.46
C ALA A 12 0.75 -2.79 -8.12
N LEU A 13 -0.42 -2.17 -7.99
CA LEU A 13 -0.65 -0.76 -8.40
C LEU A 13 -0.86 0.20 -7.20
N ILE A 14 -0.75 -0.32 -5.98
CA ILE A 14 -0.99 0.42 -4.72
C ILE A 14 0.34 0.66 -3.98
N GLN A 15 1.47 0.71 -4.69
CA GLN A 15 2.81 0.72 -4.06
C GLN A 15 3.61 2.02 -4.14
N SER A 16 3.00 3.19 -4.41
CA SER A 16 3.79 4.43 -4.28
C SER A 16 3.08 5.68 -3.77
N ASN A 17 1.82 5.62 -3.31
CA ASN A 17 1.16 6.80 -2.72
C ASN A 17 0.14 6.49 -1.60
N VAL A 18 0.17 5.29 -1.02
CA VAL A 18 -0.84 4.85 -0.02
C VAL A 18 -0.25 4.66 1.39
N ILE A 19 1.05 4.90 1.59
CA ILE A 19 1.69 4.71 2.90
C ILE A 19 1.40 5.86 3.89
N CYS A 20 0.85 7.01 3.45
CA CYS A 20 0.82 8.20 4.32
C CYS A 20 -0.51 8.96 4.47
N ARG A 21 -1.71 8.38 4.22
CA ARG A 21 -2.95 9.20 4.23
C ARG A 21 -4.03 8.96 5.27
N ASN A 22 -3.95 7.94 6.13
CA ASN A 22 -4.91 7.78 7.24
C ASN A 22 -4.20 7.62 8.60
N PHE A 23 -3.29 8.54 8.95
CA PHE A 23 -2.75 8.62 10.32
C PHE A 23 -3.63 9.45 11.27
N ALA A 24 -4.65 10.16 10.74
CA ALA A 24 -5.58 10.97 11.54
C ALA A 24 -6.66 10.17 12.30
N SER A 25 -6.53 8.84 12.40
CA SER A 25 -7.61 7.98 12.93
C SER A 25 -7.11 6.81 13.77
N LEU A 26 -5.84 6.83 14.18
CA LEU A 26 -5.43 5.82 15.14
C LEU A 26 -5.96 6.24 16.52
N PRO A 27 -6.50 5.29 17.32
CA PRO A 27 -6.90 5.63 18.67
C PRO A 27 -5.70 6.22 19.40
N PRO A 28 -5.90 6.95 20.51
CA PRO A 28 -4.81 7.25 21.42
C PRO A 28 -3.90 6.02 21.60
N LEU A 29 -4.48 4.81 21.64
CA LEU A 29 -3.84 3.48 21.63
C LEU A 29 -2.82 3.16 20.50
N PHE A 30 -2.54 4.03 19.54
CA PHE A 30 -1.33 3.89 18.70
C PHE A 30 -0.48 5.15 18.77
N ALA A 31 0.33 5.21 19.81
CA ALA A 31 1.42 6.16 19.90
C ALA A 31 2.29 6.13 18.63
N ASP A 32 2.77 7.31 18.26
CA ASP A 32 3.52 7.52 17.03
C ASP A 32 4.67 6.52 16.89
N LYS A 33 4.73 5.86 15.73
CA LYS A 33 5.87 5.02 15.39
C LYS A 33 7.14 5.87 15.34
N PRO A 34 8.33 5.28 15.52
CA PRO A 34 9.61 6.02 15.53
C PRO A 34 9.81 6.90 14.30
N TRP A 35 9.41 6.39 13.12
CA TRP A 35 9.42 7.14 11.87
C TRP A 35 8.52 8.38 11.89
N ILE A 36 7.34 8.31 12.51
CA ILE A 36 6.41 9.45 12.60
C ILE A 36 6.96 10.51 13.55
N LEU A 37 7.60 10.11 14.65
CA LEU A 37 8.30 11.03 15.55
C LEU A 37 9.44 11.76 14.85
N PHE A 38 10.21 11.04 14.03
CA PHE A 38 11.22 11.65 13.18
C PHE A 38 10.61 12.67 12.19
N LEU A 39 9.55 12.29 11.47
CA LEU A 39 8.87 13.20 10.54
C LEU A 39 8.36 14.47 11.25
N ARG A 40 7.79 14.32 12.45
CA ARG A 40 7.31 15.45 13.26
C ARG A 40 8.46 16.34 13.72
N LYS A 41 9.61 15.76 14.08
CA LYS A 41 10.81 16.53 14.45
C LYS A 41 11.31 17.39 13.30
N GLU A 42 11.39 16.83 12.09
CA GLU A 42 11.99 17.52 10.94
C GLU A 42 11.04 18.55 10.28
N LYS A 43 9.73 18.31 10.32
CA LYS A 43 8.75 19.11 9.56
C LYS A 43 7.59 19.67 10.38
N GLY A 44 7.46 19.28 11.65
CA GLY A 44 6.33 19.65 12.49
C GLY A 44 5.05 18.94 12.06
N ASN A 45 4.39 19.43 11.01
CA ASN A 45 3.16 18.83 10.51
C ASN A 45 3.44 17.70 9.51
N VAL A 46 3.29 16.45 9.98
CA VAL A 46 3.50 15.24 9.17
C VAL A 46 2.49 15.11 8.03
N PHE A 47 1.34 15.80 8.13
CA PHE A 47 0.22 15.66 7.18
C PHE A 47 0.35 16.54 5.93
N ASP A 48 1.21 17.55 5.95
CA ASP A 48 1.41 18.48 4.82
C ASP A 48 2.56 18.07 3.90
N LEU A 49 3.14 16.89 4.12
CA LEU A 49 4.28 16.42 3.33
C LEU A 49 3.88 16.14 1.89
N SER A 50 4.52 16.86 0.96
CA SER A 50 4.44 16.50 -0.45
C SER A 50 5.11 15.14 -0.71
N GLY A 51 4.75 14.50 -1.83
CA GLY A 51 5.33 13.19 -2.19
C GLY A 51 6.86 13.23 -2.34
N VAL A 52 7.41 14.36 -2.79
CA VAL A 52 8.86 14.57 -2.93
C VAL A 52 9.52 14.70 -1.55
N GLU A 53 8.94 15.49 -0.65
CA GLU A 53 9.46 15.66 0.72
C GLU A 53 9.39 14.35 1.51
N SER A 54 8.29 13.61 1.40
CA SER A 54 8.17 12.30 2.04
C SER A 54 9.24 11.34 1.55
N GLN A 55 9.66 11.43 0.28
CA GLN A 55 10.72 10.58 -0.27
C GLN A 55 12.10 10.99 0.25
N LEU A 56 12.38 12.29 0.33
CA LEU A 56 13.64 12.83 0.87
C LEU A 56 13.82 12.44 2.34
N LEU A 57 12.81 12.70 3.17
CA LEU A 57 12.83 12.33 4.59
C LEU A 57 12.96 10.82 4.78
N SER A 58 12.38 10.02 3.87
CA SER A 58 12.53 8.56 3.94
C SER A 58 13.97 8.12 3.72
N ASN A 59 14.68 8.79 2.81
CA ASN A 59 16.10 8.53 2.58
C ASN A 59 16.95 8.99 3.77
N GLU A 60 16.65 10.16 4.35
CA GLU A 60 17.31 10.66 5.55
C GLU A 60 17.12 9.70 6.73
N TRP A 61 15.90 9.25 7.00
CA TRP A 61 15.65 8.22 8.01
C TRP A 61 16.42 6.93 7.74
N LYS A 62 16.53 6.48 6.49
CA LYS A 62 17.35 5.30 6.16
C LYS A 62 18.83 5.55 6.45
N ALA A 63 19.33 6.76 6.19
CA ALA A 63 20.71 7.16 6.42
C ALA A 63 21.07 7.37 7.90
N LEU A 64 20.09 7.61 8.78
CA LEU A 64 20.34 7.72 10.22
C LEU A 64 21.08 6.49 10.77
N SER A 65 21.97 6.75 11.72
CA SER A 65 22.67 5.71 12.47
C SER A 65 21.70 4.84 13.26
N LYS A 66 22.19 3.70 13.75
CA LYS A 66 21.37 2.79 14.56
C LYS A 66 21.02 3.45 15.89
N GLU A 67 21.95 4.22 16.45
CA GLU A 67 21.82 4.96 17.70
C GLU A 67 20.73 6.04 17.59
N GLU A 68 20.71 6.79 16.48
CA GLU A 68 19.67 7.81 16.23
C GLU A 68 18.29 7.18 16.03
N LYS A 69 18.19 6.08 15.28
CA LYS A 69 16.93 5.33 15.17
C LYS A 69 16.48 4.79 16.52
N GLN A 70 17.41 4.31 17.34
CA GLN A 70 17.14 3.79 18.66
C GLN A 70 16.55 4.86 19.59
N PHE A 71 17.06 6.09 19.51
CA PHE A 71 16.49 7.23 20.23
C PHE A 71 14.99 7.41 19.94
N PHE A 72 14.58 7.44 18.66
CA PHE A 72 13.17 7.54 18.29
C PHE A 72 12.36 6.29 18.68
N CYS A 73 12.97 5.11 18.65
CA CYS A 73 12.36 3.87 19.15
C CYS A 73 12.04 3.96 20.63
N ASP A 74 12.96 4.46 21.45
CA ASP A 74 12.76 4.56 22.89
C ASP A 74 11.78 5.67 23.26
N GLN A 75 11.83 6.81 22.56
CA GLN A 75 10.79 7.84 22.70
C GLN A 75 9.40 7.30 22.37
N SER A 76 9.27 6.56 21.26
CA SER A 76 8.01 5.92 20.87
C SER A 76 7.52 4.99 21.98
N LYS A 77 8.38 4.12 22.53
CA LYS A 77 8.02 3.23 23.64
C LYS A 77 7.53 3.96 24.87
N GLU A 78 8.16 5.09 25.24
CA GLU A 78 7.73 5.87 26.40
C GLU A 78 6.36 6.51 26.18
N ILE A 79 6.07 7.02 24.98
CA ILE A 79 4.74 7.53 24.63
C ILE A 79 3.72 6.38 24.68
N TRP A 80 4.06 5.21 24.13
CA TRP A 80 3.23 4.00 24.16
C TRP A 80 2.84 3.56 25.58
N LYS A 81 3.69 3.81 26.59
CA LYS A 81 3.37 3.50 27.99
C LYS A 81 2.39 4.49 28.61
N LYS A 82 2.43 5.76 28.21
CA LYS A 82 1.64 6.84 28.80
C LYS A 82 0.24 6.93 28.23
N VAL A 83 0.13 6.72 26.92
CA VAL A 83 -1.11 6.80 26.15
C VAL A 83 -2.31 6.05 26.79
N PRO A 84 -2.19 4.80 27.27
CA PRO A 84 -3.33 4.10 27.85
C PRO A 84 -3.79 4.72 29.16
N ALA A 85 -2.86 5.23 29.96
CA ALA A 85 -3.17 5.94 31.20
C ALA A 85 -3.85 7.27 30.90
N GLU A 86 -3.28 8.07 29.98
CA GLU A 86 -3.86 9.35 29.54
C GLU A 86 -5.28 9.16 28.97
N PHE A 87 -5.53 8.11 28.20
CA PHE A 87 -6.88 7.80 27.71
C PHE A 87 -7.83 7.38 28.83
N SER A 88 -7.35 6.57 29.78
CA SER A 88 -8.15 6.14 30.93
C SER A 88 -8.49 7.28 31.89
N ASP A 89 -7.67 8.33 31.92
CA ASP A 89 -7.87 9.52 32.75
C ASP A 89 -8.92 10.48 32.15
N LEU A 90 -9.31 10.31 30.88
CA LEU A 90 -10.36 11.12 30.24
C LEU A 90 -11.75 10.79 30.81
N PRO A 91 -12.70 11.74 30.81
CA PRO A 91 -14.10 11.45 31.11
C PRO A 91 -14.67 10.37 30.18
N GLU A 92 -15.54 9.51 30.72
CA GLU A 92 -16.15 8.40 29.96
C GLU A 92 -16.85 8.87 28.67
N SER A 93 -17.48 10.05 28.70
CA SER A 93 -18.08 10.66 27.52
C SER A 93 -17.07 10.96 26.41
N GLU A 94 -15.90 11.50 26.75
CA GLU A 94 -14.84 11.82 25.79
C GLU A 94 -14.16 10.55 25.27
N GLN A 95 -13.97 9.55 26.13
CA GLN A 95 -13.49 8.24 25.71
C GLN A 95 -14.42 7.61 24.66
N GLN A 96 -15.73 7.70 24.90
CA GLN A 96 -16.74 7.16 24.01
C GLN A 96 -16.79 7.92 22.67
N ASP A 97 -16.73 9.26 22.71
CA ASP A 97 -16.68 10.09 21.50
C ASP A 97 -15.49 9.74 20.61
N ILE A 98 -14.30 9.57 21.21
CA ILE A 98 -13.09 9.13 20.49
C ILE A 98 -13.33 7.76 19.85
N LEU A 99 -13.86 6.79 20.60
CA LEU A 99 -14.14 5.45 20.09
C LEU A 99 -15.17 5.43 18.96
N ASP A 100 -16.16 6.31 19.00
CA ASP A 100 -17.20 6.36 17.97
C ASP A 100 -16.71 7.07 16.70
N GLU A 101 -15.90 8.12 16.82
CA GLU A 101 -15.19 8.73 15.67
C GLU A 101 -14.31 7.69 14.95
N GLN A 102 -13.64 6.82 15.71
CA GLN A 102 -12.82 5.74 15.15
C GLN A 102 -13.64 4.77 14.32
N LYS A 103 -14.75 4.30 14.88
CA LYS A 103 -15.64 3.34 14.20
C LYS A 103 -16.14 3.94 12.90
N LYS A 104 -16.50 5.23 12.92
CA LYS A 104 -16.92 5.98 11.74
C LYS A 104 -15.82 5.97 10.67
N LEU A 105 -14.58 6.35 11.01
CA LEU A 105 -13.45 6.40 10.07
C LEU A 105 -13.10 5.01 9.50
N ILE A 106 -13.17 3.96 10.33
CA ILE A 106 -12.97 2.57 9.91
C ILE A 106 -14.05 2.17 8.89
N GLU A 107 -15.31 2.51 9.15
CA GLU A 107 -16.43 2.17 8.29
C GLU A 107 -16.39 2.94 6.97
N GLU A 108 -16.12 4.24 7.00
CA GLU A 108 -15.87 5.06 5.81
C GLU A 108 -14.73 4.49 4.96
N SER A 109 -13.63 4.06 5.59
CA SER A 109 -12.52 3.40 4.91
C SER A 109 -12.91 2.05 4.27
N LYS A 110 -13.82 1.28 4.88
CA LYS A 110 -14.35 0.05 4.27
C LYS A 110 -15.21 0.38 3.05
N ILE A 111 -16.13 1.33 3.19
CA ILE A 111 -17.03 1.77 2.12
C ILE A 111 -16.21 2.28 0.94
N ARG A 112 -15.28 3.21 1.17
CA ARG A 112 -14.37 3.74 0.15
C ARG A 112 -13.61 2.64 -0.59
N ARG A 113 -13.06 1.65 0.15
CA ARG A 113 -12.35 0.52 -0.48
C ARG A 113 -13.28 -0.36 -1.31
N GLN A 114 -14.52 -0.54 -0.89
CA GLN A 114 -15.52 -1.27 -1.67
C GLN A 114 -15.90 -0.51 -2.94
N GLU A 115 -16.20 0.78 -2.84
CA GLU A 115 -16.50 1.64 -4.00
C GLU A 115 -15.36 1.65 -5.01
N ILE A 116 -14.10 1.81 -4.56
CA ILE A 116 -12.93 1.77 -5.43
C ILE A 116 -12.81 0.40 -6.13
N ARG A 117 -13.02 -0.71 -5.41
CA ARG A 117 -12.95 -2.06 -6.00
C ARG A 117 -14.06 -2.27 -7.02
N GLN A 118 -15.28 -1.82 -6.71
CA GLN A 118 -16.42 -1.95 -7.60
C GLN A 118 -16.22 -1.10 -8.86
N PHE A 119 -15.76 0.14 -8.71
CA PHE A 119 -15.39 1.02 -9.82
C PHE A 119 -14.33 0.38 -10.74
N PHE A 120 -13.27 -0.21 -10.18
CA PHE A 120 -12.26 -0.91 -10.98
C PHE A 120 -12.83 -2.12 -11.74
N LYS A 121 -13.79 -2.83 -11.14
CA LYS A 121 -14.48 -3.94 -11.79
C LYS A 121 -15.37 -3.45 -12.94
N ASP A 122 -16.15 -2.40 -12.71
CA ASP A 122 -17.12 -1.88 -13.68
C ASP A 122 -16.44 -1.18 -14.87
N THR A 123 -15.30 -0.56 -14.63
CA THR A 123 -14.51 0.13 -15.67
C THR A 123 -13.49 -0.78 -16.37
N ASN A 124 -13.46 -2.08 -16.04
CA ASN A 124 -12.49 -3.04 -16.56
C ASN A 124 -11.06 -2.49 -16.53
N VAL A 125 -10.58 -2.10 -15.34
CA VAL A 125 -9.23 -1.54 -15.20
C VAL A 125 -8.19 -2.49 -15.82
N PRO A 126 -7.26 -1.98 -16.65
CA PRO A 126 -6.21 -2.82 -17.23
C PRO A 126 -5.47 -3.57 -16.14
N LEU A 127 -5.24 -4.86 -16.35
CA LEU A 127 -4.52 -5.70 -15.40
C LEU A 127 -3.03 -5.70 -15.75
N PRO A 128 -2.14 -5.64 -14.74
CA PRO A 128 -0.70 -5.67 -15.00
C PRO A 128 -0.31 -6.98 -15.70
N PRO A 129 0.72 -6.94 -16.58
CA PRO A 129 1.19 -8.12 -17.28
C PRO A 129 1.66 -9.19 -16.28
N VAL A 130 1.50 -10.44 -16.68
CA VAL A 130 1.94 -11.59 -15.87
C VAL A 130 3.47 -11.60 -15.85
N ARG A 131 4.10 -11.76 -14.69
CA ARG A 131 5.58 -11.82 -14.60
C ARG A 131 6.14 -12.98 -15.42
N GLN A 132 7.38 -12.84 -15.91
CA GLN A 132 8.06 -13.83 -16.76
C GLN A 132 8.06 -15.23 -16.15
N SER A 133 8.42 -15.34 -14.87
CA SER A 133 8.44 -16.60 -14.13
C SER A 133 7.07 -17.28 -14.08
N LEU A 134 6.01 -16.50 -13.90
CA LEU A 134 4.63 -16.98 -13.92
C LEU A 134 4.17 -17.34 -15.33
N MET A 135 4.66 -16.67 -16.38
CA MET A 135 4.40 -17.08 -17.76
C MET A 135 5.03 -18.46 -18.04
N TYR A 136 6.31 -18.62 -17.69
CA TYR A 136 7.04 -19.88 -17.80
C TYR A 136 6.34 -21.02 -17.06
N CYS A 137 5.97 -20.81 -15.80
CA CYS A 137 5.34 -21.86 -15.03
C CYS A 137 3.91 -22.17 -15.47
N LYS A 138 3.13 -21.19 -15.93
CA LYS A 138 1.83 -21.51 -16.55
C LYS A 138 1.97 -22.39 -17.77
N GLU A 139 3.05 -22.24 -18.54
CA GLU A 139 3.30 -23.04 -19.74
C GLU A 139 3.83 -24.44 -19.40
N LYS A 140 4.83 -24.54 -18.51
CA LYS A 140 5.53 -25.80 -18.23
C LYS A 140 4.95 -26.60 -17.07
N TYR A 141 4.33 -25.93 -16.12
CA TYR A 141 3.87 -26.53 -14.87
C TYR A 141 2.52 -25.91 -14.44
N PRO A 142 1.43 -26.20 -15.17
CA PRO A 142 0.13 -25.57 -14.92
C PRO A 142 -0.41 -25.78 -13.50
N GLU A 143 0.11 -26.78 -12.78
CA GLU A 143 -0.26 -27.10 -11.40
C GLU A 143 0.60 -26.41 -10.34
N LYS A 144 1.79 -25.88 -10.68
CA LYS A 144 2.68 -25.18 -9.74
C LYS A 144 2.29 -23.71 -9.58
N GLN A 145 2.35 -23.18 -8.36
CA GLN A 145 1.97 -21.78 -8.07
C GLN A 145 3.09 -20.98 -7.40
N GLY A 146 3.32 -19.76 -7.91
CA GLY A 146 3.92 -18.67 -7.14
C GLY A 146 5.41 -18.80 -6.85
N LYS A 147 5.77 -19.39 -5.70
CA LYS A 147 7.16 -19.41 -5.22
C LYS A 147 8.03 -20.41 -5.99
N ASP A 148 7.48 -21.59 -6.23
CA ASP A 148 8.13 -22.63 -7.03
C ASP A 148 8.41 -22.12 -8.45
N ALA A 149 7.61 -21.15 -8.92
CA ALA A 149 7.78 -20.59 -10.25
C ALA A 149 9.01 -19.69 -10.38
N ASP A 150 9.29 -18.88 -9.37
CA ASP A 150 10.45 -18.00 -9.36
C ASP A 150 11.75 -18.81 -9.21
N GLU A 151 11.73 -19.86 -8.38
CA GLU A 151 12.89 -20.74 -8.17
C GLU A 151 13.25 -21.54 -9.42
N GLU A 152 12.27 -22.16 -10.09
CA GLU A 152 12.51 -22.93 -11.30
C GLU A 152 12.90 -22.02 -12.47
N PHE A 153 12.25 -20.86 -12.60
CA PHE A 153 12.65 -19.87 -13.59
C PHE A 153 14.07 -19.35 -13.33
N GLY A 154 14.47 -19.22 -12.07
CA GLY A 154 15.82 -18.80 -11.67
C GLY A 154 16.92 -19.73 -12.20
N LYS A 155 16.66 -21.04 -12.28
CA LYS A 155 17.61 -22.08 -12.72
C LYS A 155 17.83 -22.10 -14.24
N LEU A 156 16.95 -21.50 -15.02
CA LEU A 156 17.07 -21.45 -16.48
C LEU A 156 18.28 -20.61 -16.91
N SER A 157 18.84 -20.93 -18.08
CA SER A 157 19.86 -20.09 -18.72
C SER A 157 19.26 -18.76 -19.20
N ASP A 158 20.12 -17.80 -19.53
CA ASP A 158 19.65 -16.50 -20.03
C ASP A 158 18.97 -16.63 -21.40
N GLU A 159 19.44 -17.55 -22.24
CA GLU A 159 18.84 -17.87 -23.54
C GLU A 159 17.42 -18.44 -23.37
N GLU A 160 17.22 -19.33 -22.38
CA GLU A 160 15.92 -19.91 -22.07
C GLU A 160 14.92 -18.89 -21.49
N LYS A 161 15.44 -17.90 -20.74
CA LYS A 161 14.63 -16.81 -20.16
C LYS A 161 14.24 -15.76 -21.19
N GLN A 162 15.07 -15.56 -22.23
CA GLN A 162 14.91 -14.52 -23.23
C GLN A 162 13.50 -14.41 -23.84
N PRO A 163 12.85 -15.49 -24.32
CA PRO A 163 11.50 -15.37 -24.88
C PRO A 163 10.46 -14.86 -23.89
N TYR A 164 10.53 -15.25 -22.61
CA TYR A 164 9.61 -14.77 -21.58
C TYR A 164 9.89 -13.32 -21.21
N ASN A 165 11.16 -12.90 -21.21
CA ASN A 165 11.56 -11.52 -20.99
C ASN A 165 11.05 -10.59 -22.09
N ASP A 166 11.17 -11.00 -23.35
CA ASP A 166 10.73 -10.20 -24.49
C ASP A 166 9.21 -10.10 -24.54
N LYS A 167 8.51 -11.22 -24.32
CA LYS A 167 7.04 -11.23 -24.19
C LYS A 167 6.56 -10.30 -23.07
N TYR A 168 7.16 -10.35 -21.89
CA TYR A 168 6.81 -9.46 -20.79
C TYR A 168 7.07 -7.99 -21.10
N LYS A 169 8.17 -7.66 -21.79
CA LYS A 169 8.46 -6.28 -22.22
C LYS A 169 7.38 -5.76 -23.17
N GLU A 170 6.93 -6.59 -24.10
CA GLU A 170 5.86 -6.25 -25.04
C GLU A 170 4.52 -6.05 -24.33
N GLU A 171 4.09 -7.02 -23.51
CA GLU A 171 2.85 -6.91 -22.72
C GLU A 171 2.88 -5.69 -21.79
N ARG A 172 4.04 -5.35 -21.23
CA ARG A 172 4.20 -4.15 -20.40
C ARG A 172 4.03 -2.85 -21.18
N LYS A 173 4.43 -2.80 -22.45
CA LYS A 173 4.18 -1.63 -23.31
C LYS A 173 2.69 -1.47 -23.59
N ILE A 174 2.02 -2.55 -23.98
CA ILE A 174 0.57 -2.58 -24.23
C ILE A 174 -0.19 -2.11 -22.99
N TYR A 175 0.10 -2.74 -21.84
CA TYR A 175 -0.50 -2.37 -20.57
C TYR A 175 -0.31 -0.89 -20.20
N SER A 176 0.88 -0.33 -20.45
CA SER A 176 1.17 1.09 -20.19
C SER A 176 0.26 2.01 -21.03
N GLU A 177 0.03 1.68 -22.29
CA GLU A 177 -0.86 2.43 -23.17
C GLU A 177 -2.33 2.28 -22.75
N GLU A 178 -2.76 1.08 -22.39
CA GLU A 178 -4.10 0.81 -21.87
C GLU A 178 -4.36 1.59 -20.58
N CYS A 179 -3.41 1.59 -19.64
CA CYS A 179 -3.50 2.39 -18.42
C CYS A 179 -3.62 3.89 -18.71
N LYS A 180 -2.88 4.42 -19.69
CA LYS A 180 -2.99 5.84 -20.08
C LYS A 180 -4.40 6.14 -20.60
N ARG A 181 -4.93 5.31 -21.50
CA ARG A 181 -6.28 5.47 -22.05
C ARG A 181 -7.34 5.39 -20.95
N TRP A 182 -7.27 4.36 -20.11
CA TRP A 182 -8.17 4.17 -18.97
C TRP A 182 -8.14 5.38 -18.03
N LYS A 183 -6.94 5.91 -17.72
CA LYS A 183 -6.80 7.09 -16.85
C LYS A 183 -7.41 8.35 -17.46
N VAL A 184 -7.33 8.54 -18.77
CA VAL A 184 -7.99 9.68 -19.44
C VAL A 184 -9.51 9.56 -19.33
N LEU A 185 -10.07 8.37 -19.53
CA LEU A 185 -11.51 8.12 -19.49
C LEU A 185 -12.10 8.19 -18.07
N HIS A 186 -11.38 7.64 -17.09
CA HIS A 186 -11.92 7.35 -15.76
C HIS A 186 -11.22 8.09 -14.62
N GLY A 187 -10.12 8.81 -14.90
CA GLY A 187 -9.29 9.45 -13.88
C GLY A 187 -10.02 10.48 -13.03
N LYS A 188 -10.87 11.31 -13.66
CA LYS A 188 -11.67 12.33 -12.93
C LYS A 188 -12.63 11.68 -11.93
N THR A 189 -13.42 10.71 -12.38
CA THR A 189 -14.36 9.97 -11.52
C THR A 189 -13.63 9.21 -10.41
N PHE A 190 -12.47 8.63 -10.70
CA PHE A 190 -11.66 7.96 -9.69
C PHE A 190 -11.16 8.94 -8.61
N ASP A 191 -10.74 10.15 -9.00
CA ASP A 191 -10.30 11.17 -8.06
C ASP A 191 -11.46 11.75 -7.25
N GLU A 192 -12.68 11.81 -7.80
CA GLU A 192 -13.91 12.19 -7.08
C GLU A 192 -14.27 11.15 -6.01
N ILE A 193 -14.25 9.86 -6.34
CA ILE A 193 -14.46 8.76 -5.37
C ILE A 193 -13.44 8.85 -4.23
N LYS A 194 -12.20 9.23 -4.54
CA LYS A 194 -11.17 9.44 -3.52
C LYS A 194 -11.38 10.67 -2.64
N LYS A 195 -12.06 11.71 -3.13
CA LYS A 195 -12.31 12.95 -2.37
C LYS A 195 -13.57 12.88 -1.52
N LYS A 196 -14.50 12.00 -1.85
CA LYS A 196 -15.76 11.78 -1.12
C LYS A 196 -15.54 11.29 0.32
N TYR A 197 -14.38 10.68 0.61
CA TYR A 197 -13.98 10.10 1.90
C TYR A 197 -12.51 10.39 2.20
#